data_AF-A0A6A3AWI7-F1
#
_entry.id   AF-A0A6A3AWI7-F1
#
_cell.length_a   1.000
_cell.length_b   1.000
_cell.length_c   1.000
_cell.angle_alpha   90.00
_cell.angle_beta   90.00
_cell.angle_gamma   90.00
#
_symmetry.space_group_name_H-M   'P 1'
#
loop_
_entity.id
_entity.type
_entity.pdbx_description
1 polymer ?
#
loop_
_entity_poly.entity_id
_entity_poly.type
_entity_poly.pdbx_seq_one_letter_code
_entity_poly.pdbx_strand_id
1 'polypeptide(L)'
;MTLNDLNKYEVKTREPISANILGLKVLSMPPPSSRGVSMVLALNILTQYTVPSGLSGSLGTHRVIESLKHAFTVRMNLSDPEFVNVSKFVADMISPEFSKKLKKTLNDNMTFGPIHYGGAKFMIMARAIYPLFMIIARAIYPLLIKGKKCSSKLTHCTSKKVS
;
A
#
# COMPACT_ATOMS: atom_id res chain seq x y z
N MET A 1 4.31 4.04 25.92
CA MET A 1 3.41 5.20 26.03
C MET A 1 3.43 5.65 27.49
N THR A 2 3.78 6.91 27.74
CA THR A 2 3.94 7.52 29.06
C THR A 2 2.99 8.70 29.24
N LEU A 3 2.77 9.17 30.47
CA LEU A 3 1.97 10.39 30.71
C LEU A 3 2.53 11.62 29.96
N ASN A 4 3.86 11.66 29.77
CA ASN A 4 4.51 12.72 29.00
C ASN A 4 4.14 12.68 27.51
N ASP A 5 3.88 11.50 26.94
CA ASP A 5 3.44 11.38 25.54
C ASP A 5 2.04 11.96 25.35
N LEU A 6 1.14 11.79 26.33
CA LEU A 6 -0.21 12.35 26.29
C LEU A 6 -0.19 13.88 26.43
N ASN A 7 0.64 14.41 27.33
CA ASN A 7 0.77 15.86 27.53
C ASN A 7 1.39 16.59 26.32
N LYS A 8 2.18 15.88 25.50
CA LYS A 8 2.82 16.44 24.30
C LYS A 8 2.01 16.25 23.02
N TYR A 9 0.91 15.51 23.07
CA TYR A 9 0.09 15.25 21.88
C TYR A 9 -0.66 16.52 21.47
N GLU A 10 -0.49 16.93 20.21
CA GLU A 10 -1.14 18.09 19.64
C GLU A 10 -1.94 17.70 18.39
N VAL A 11 -3.19 18.13 18.31
CA VAL A 11 -4.06 17.92 17.15
C VAL A 11 -3.79 19.03 16.14
N LYS A 12 -3.52 18.65 14.89
CA LYS A 12 -3.20 19.60 13.81
C LYS A 12 -4.29 19.60 12.75
N THR A 13 -4.88 20.78 12.55
CA THR A 13 -5.81 21.05 11.46
C THR A 13 -5.02 21.31 10.19
N ARG A 14 -5.40 20.65 9.09
CA ARG A 14 -4.75 20.80 7.78
C ARG A 14 -5.81 21.02 6.71
N GLU A 15 -5.45 21.81 5.71
CA GLU A 15 -6.33 22.07 4.57
C GLU A 15 -6.63 20.79 3.78
N PRO A 16 -7.90 20.57 3.40
CA PRO A 16 -8.27 19.40 2.62
C PRO A 16 -7.72 19.50 1.21
N ILE A 17 -7.42 18.35 0.63
CA ILE A 17 -7.04 18.27 -0.78
C ILE A 17 -8.30 18.36 -1.62
N SER A 18 -8.27 19.23 -2.61
CA SER A 18 -9.38 19.46 -3.53
C SER A 18 -8.95 19.11 -4.95
N ALA A 19 -9.72 18.25 -5.62
CA ALA A 19 -9.54 17.92 -7.03
C ALA A 19 -10.86 18.03 -7.79
N ASN A 20 -10.80 18.47 -9.05
CA ASN A 20 -11.97 18.50 -9.93
C ASN A 20 -11.93 17.27 -10.85
N ILE A 21 -12.94 16.39 -10.70
CA ILE A 21 -13.02 15.10 -11.37
C ILE A 21 -14.40 15.02 -12.02
N LEU A 22 -14.46 14.98 -13.35
CA LEU A 22 -15.71 14.94 -14.14
C LEU A 22 -16.69 16.09 -13.80
N GLY A 23 -16.18 17.27 -13.47
CA GLY A 23 -17.00 18.43 -13.08
C GLY A 23 -17.43 18.44 -11.62
N LEU A 24 -17.03 17.44 -10.83
CA LEU A 24 -17.31 17.35 -9.40
C LEU A 24 -16.08 17.74 -8.58
N LYS A 25 -16.29 18.57 -7.54
CA LYS A 25 -15.25 18.91 -6.57
C LYS A 25 -15.14 17.82 -5.51
N VAL A 26 -14.07 17.02 -5.57
CA VAL A 26 -13.77 15.98 -4.60
C VAL A 26 -12.84 16.54 -3.53
N LEU A 27 -13.29 16.47 -2.27
CA LEU A 27 -12.50 16.85 -1.10
C LEU A 27 -11.99 15.60 -0.39
N SER A 28 -10.72 15.61 0.01
CA SER A 28 -10.12 14.49 0.72
C SER A 28 -9.07 14.90 1.74
N MET A 29 -8.66 13.95 2.58
CA MET A 29 -7.68 14.21 3.64
C MET A 29 -6.27 14.42 3.07
N PRO A 30 -5.52 15.42 3.57
CA PRO A 30 -4.11 15.61 3.25
C PRO A 30 -3.21 14.60 3.98
N PRO A 31 -1.91 14.51 3.62
CA PRO A 31 -0.90 13.85 4.45
C PRO A 31 -0.97 14.35 5.91
N PRO A 32 -0.84 13.46 6.92
CA PRO A 32 -0.25 12.11 6.90
C PRO A 32 -1.15 11.01 6.32
N SER A 33 -2.42 11.32 6.01
CA SER A 33 -3.28 10.37 5.31
C SER A 33 -2.83 10.19 3.87
N SER A 34 -2.47 8.96 3.51
CA SER A 34 -2.05 8.61 2.15
C SER A 34 -3.22 8.29 1.21
N ARG A 35 -4.42 8.08 1.76
CA ARG A 35 -5.57 7.55 1.01
C ARG A 35 -6.16 8.59 0.05
N GLY A 36 -6.29 9.84 0.50
CA GLY A 36 -6.98 10.88 -0.26
C GLY A 36 -6.31 11.16 -1.59
N VAL A 37 -5.01 11.50 -1.55
CA VAL A 37 -4.19 11.75 -2.74
C VAL A 37 -4.10 10.54 -3.67
N SER A 38 -4.02 9.32 -3.12
CA SER A 38 -3.94 8.10 -3.93
C SER A 38 -5.24 7.85 -4.71
N MET A 39 -6.39 8.12 -4.08
CA MET A 39 -7.69 7.98 -4.73
C MET A 39 -7.88 9.04 -5.80
N VAL A 40 -7.48 10.29 -5.53
CA VAL A 40 -7.50 11.37 -6.53
C VAL A 40 -6.67 10.99 -7.76
N LEU A 41 -5.46 10.44 -7.56
CA LEU A 41 -4.63 9.97 -8.67
C LEU A 41 -5.30 8.86 -9.48
N ALA A 42 -5.83 7.82 -8.81
CA ALA A 42 -6.52 6.73 -9.49
C ALA A 42 -7.73 7.23 -10.30
N LEU A 43 -8.54 8.10 -9.71
CA LEU A 43 -9.67 8.72 -10.40
C LEU A 43 -9.22 9.56 -11.59
N ASN A 44 -8.16 10.37 -11.46
CA ASN A 44 -7.57 11.16 -12.54
C ASN A 44 -7.02 10.31 -13.70
N ILE A 45 -6.68 9.04 -13.46
CA ILE A 45 -6.34 8.09 -14.54
C ILE A 45 -7.63 7.61 -15.19
N LEU A 46 -8.63 7.22 -14.39
CA LEU A 46 -9.89 6.66 -14.88
C LEU A 46 -10.76 7.66 -15.66
N THR A 47 -10.70 8.96 -15.33
CA THR A 47 -11.41 10.01 -16.06
C THR A 47 -10.97 10.17 -17.52
N GLN A 48 -9.83 9.58 -17.91
CA GLN A 48 -9.33 9.60 -19.28
C GLN A 48 -9.98 8.53 -20.16
N TYR A 49 -10.75 7.61 -19.58
CA TYR A 49 -11.56 6.65 -20.32
C TYR A 49 -12.98 7.17 -20.47
N THR A 50 -13.69 6.71 -21.51
CA THR A 50 -15.10 7.04 -21.70
C THR A 50 -15.91 6.49 -20.52
N VAL A 51 -16.52 7.34 -19.71
CA VAL A 51 -17.39 6.92 -18.59
C VAL A 51 -18.84 6.94 -19.08
N PRO A 52 -19.67 5.89 -18.83
CA PRO A 52 -19.38 4.66 -18.09
C PRO A 52 -18.86 3.48 -18.95
N SER A 53 -18.93 3.58 -20.28
CA SER A 53 -18.71 2.45 -21.19
C SER A 53 -17.31 1.86 -21.12
N GLY A 54 -16.28 2.70 -20.99
CA GLY A 54 -14.89 2.31 -20.83
C GLY A 54 -14.51 1.79 -19.45
N LEU A 55 -15.42 1.89 -18.46
CA LEU A 55 -15.26 1.36 -17.10
C LEU A 55 -16.21 0.19 -16.81
N SER A 56 -16.97 -0.26 -17.82
CA SER A 56 -17.90 -1.39 -17.68
C SER A 56 -17.25 -2.71 -18.10
N GLY A 57 -17.74 -3.83 -17.55
CA GLY A 57 -17.29 -5.18 -17.90
C GLY A 57 -15.89 -5.55 -17.39
N SER A 58 -15.34 -6.63 -17.95
CA SER A 58 -14.02 -7.17 -17.59
C SER A 58 -12.89 -6.17 -17.88
N LEU A 59 -12.95 -5.51 -19.04
CA LEU A 59 -11.98 -4.49 -19.43
C LEU A 59 -12.02 -3.26 -18.52
N GLY A 60 -13.21 -2.82 -18.11
CA GLY A 60 -13.36 -1.74 -17.13
C GLY A 60 -12.72 -2.09 -15.79
N THR A 61 -12.96 -3.31 -15.31
CA THR A 61 -12.37 -3.83 -14.07
C THR A 61 -10.85 -3.89 -14.19
N HIS A 62 -10.32 -4.36 -15.33
CA HIS A 62 -8.89 -4.37 -15.61
C HIS A 62 -8.29 -2.96 -15.50
N ARG A 63 -8.89 -1.95 -16.16
CA ARG A 63 -8.42 -0.55 -16.09
C ARG A 63 -8.45 0.02 -14.68
N VAL A 64 -9.46 -0.33 -13.88
CA VAL A 64 -9.53 0.05 -12.45
C VAL A 64 -8.39 -0.57 -11.67
N ILE A 65 -8.15 -1.88 -11.83
CA ILE A 65 -7.06 -2.59 -11.16
C ILE A 65 -5.70 -1.99 -11.54
N GLU A 66 -5.45 -1.75 -12.82
CA GLU A 66 -4.19 -1.18 -13.31
C GLU A 66 -3.96 0.25 -12.79
N SER A 67 -5.02 1.08 -12.78
CA SER A 67 -4.96 2.43 -12.22
C SER A 67 -4.63 2.41 -10.72
N LEU A 68 -5.22 1.46 -9.97
CA LEU A 68 -4.92 1.29 -8.56
C LEU A 68 -3.48 0.84 -8.31
N LYS A 69 -2.93 -0.10 -9.11
CA LYS A 69 -1.52 -0.53 -8.98
C LYS A 69 -0.55 0.64 -9.07
N HIS A 70 -0.76 1.54 -10.03
CA HIS A 70 0.03 2.76 -10.14
C HIS A 70 -0.18 3.69 -8.94
N ALA A 71 -1.43 3.94 -8.55
CA ALA A 71 -1.72 4.80 -7.40
C ALA A 71 -1.07 4.29 -6.11
N PHE A 72 -1.15 2.98 -5.84
CA PHE A 72 -0.49 2.35 -4.69
C PHE A 72 1.03 2.41 -4.76
N THR A 73 1.62 2.39 -5.95
CA THR A 73 3.08 2.52 -6.07
C THR A 73 3.55 3.93 -5.73
N VAL A 74 2.86 4.96 -6.24
CA VAL A 74 3.18 6.36 -5.92
C VAL A 74 2.91 6.63 -4.43
N ARG A 75 1.85 6.01 -3.87
CA ARG A 75 1.47 6.10 -2.45
C ARG A 75 2.62 5.74 -1.51
N MET A 76 3.49 4.83 -1.90
CA MET A 76 4.63 4.41 -1.08
C MET A 76 5.66 5.53 -0.85
N ASN A 77 5.61 6.63 -1.61
CA ASN A 77 6.44 7.81 -1.36
C ASN A 77 5.81 8.81 -0.38
N LEU A 78 4.60 8.54 0.11
CA LEU A 78 3.93 9.38 1.09
C LEU A 78 4.33 8.99 2.50
N SER A 79 4.49 9.99 3.34
CA SER A 79 4.91 9.89 4.74
C SER A 79 4.33 11.10 5.48
N ASP A 80 4.61 11.18 6.77
CA ASP A 80 4.21 12.34 7.55
C ASP A 80 4.97 13.60 7.07
N PRO A 81 4.26 14.66 6.64
CA PRO A 81 4.87 15.88 6.12
C PRO A 81 5.76 16.62 7.13
N GLU A 82 5.61 16.34 8.44
CA GLU A 82 6.44 16.97 9.48
C GLU A 82 7.83 16.37 9.58
N PHE A 83 7.99 15.13 9.11
CA PHE A 83 9.25 14.41 9.16
C PHE A 83 9.92 14.33 7.79
N VAL A 84 9.14 14.29 6.70
CA VAL A 84 9.64 14.13 5.33
C VAL A 84 8.90 15.07 4.39
N ASN A 85 9.63 15.77 3.52
CA ASN A 85 9.01 16.61 2.51
C ASN A 85 8.30 15.76 1.43
N VAL A 86 6.97 15.74 1.47
CA VAL A 86 6.10 15.01 0.54
C VAL A 86 5.40 15.90 -0.48
N SER A 87 5.63 17.22 -0.43
CA SER A 87 4.86 18.21 -1.20
C SER A 87 4.91 17.97 -2.71
N LYS A 88 6.07 17.56 -3.22
CA LYS A 88 6.25 17.21 -4.64
C LYS A 88 5.39 16.02 -5.05
N PHE A 89 5.37 14.95 -4.26
CA PHE A 89 4.57 13.75 -4.55
C PHE A 89 3.08 14.03 -4.48
N VAL A 90 2.65 14.88 -3.55
CA VAL A 90 1.25 15.32 -3.44
C VAL A 90 0.86 16.12 -4.69
N ALA A 91 1.69 17.07 -5.12
CA ALA A 91 1.44 17.85 -6.33
C ALA A 91 1.38 16.96 -7.59
N ASP A 92 2.30 16.01 -7.71
CA ASP A 92 2.31 15.03 -8.81
C ASP A 92 1.03 14.19 -8.81
N MET A 93 0.59 13.67 -7.65
CA MET A 93 -0.62 12.85 -7.54
C MET A 93 -1.92 13.60 -7.90
N ILE A 94 -1.98 14.90 -7.63
CA ILE A 94 -3.16 15.74 -7.95
C ILE A 94 -3.13 16.20 -9.42
N SER A 95 -1.95 16.26 -10.04
CA SER A 95 -1.78 16.77 -11.39
C SER A 95 -2.42 15.86 -12.47
N PRO A 96 -3.29 16.41 -13.34
CA PRO A 96 -3.82 15.69 -14.50
C PRO A 96 -2.74 15.30 -15.52
N GLU A 97 -1.63 16.04 -15.59
CA GLU A 97 -0.54 15.71 -16.52
C GLU A 97 0.21 14.45 -16.07
N PHE A 98 0.37 14.30 -14.77
CA PHE A 98 1.00 13.11 -14.20
C PHE A 98 0.11 11.88 -14.41
N SER A 99 -1.20 11.99 -14.19
CA SER A 99 -2.12 10.88 -14.48
C SER A 99 -2.15 10.50 -15.95
N LYS A 100 -1.98 11.45 -16.88
CA LYS A 100 -1.83 11.18 -18.32
C LYS A 100 -0.56 10.39 -18.64
N LYS A 101 0.56 10.70 -17.95
CA LYS A 101 1.80 9.93 -18.09
C LYS A 101 1.61 8.49 -17.63
N LEU A 102 0.96 8.28 -16.50
CA LEU A 102 0.64 6.94 -16.01
C LEU A 102 -0.33 6.20 -16.94
N LYS A 103 -1.38 6.86 -17.42
CA LYS A 103 -2.33 6.25 -18.38
C LYS A 103 -1.64 5.64 -19.60
N LYS A 104 -0.53 6.24 -20.08
CA LYS A 104 0.25 5.72 -21.22
C LYS A 104 0.98 4.42 -20.95
N THR A 105 1.23 4.07 -19.68
CA THR A 105 1.90 2.81 -19.32
C THR A 105 0.91 1.65 -19.12
N LEU A 106 -0.40 1.93 -19.06
CA LEU A 106 -1.43 0.90 -18.94
C LEU A 106 -1.63 0.19 -20.29
N ASN A 107 -1.72 -1.14 -20.23
CA ASN A 107 -2.05 -1.98 -21.36
C ASN A 107 -3.39 -2.68 -21.12
N ASP A 108 -4.33 -2.59 -22.05
CA ASP A 108 -5.66 -3.17 -21.92
C ASP A 108 -5.68 -4.72 -22.04
N ASN A 109 -4.63 -5.32 -22.62
CA ASN A 109 -4.57 -6.75 -22.91
C ASN A 109 -3.76 -7.56 -21.89
N MET A 110 -2.98 -6.90 -21.03
CA MET A 110 -2.12 -7.59 -20.06
C MET A 110 -1.88 -6.77 -18.80
N THR A 111 -1.56 -7.49 -17.71
CA THR A 111 -0.98 -6.92 -16.49
C THR A 111 0.52 -7.15 -16.50
N PHE A 112 1.25 -6.29 -15.80
CA PHE A 112 2.68 -6.46 -15.56
C PHE A 112 2.96 -6.92 -14.13
N GLY A 113 4.22 -7.30 -13.86
CA GLY A 113 4.70 -7.56 -12.51
C GLY A 113 4.96 -6.28 -11.72
N PRO A 114 5.17 -6.35 -10.39
CA PRO A 114 5.33 -5.18 -9.52
C PRO A 114 6.44 -4.20 -9.92
N ILE A 115 7.50 -4.70 -10.57
CA ILE A 115 8.65 -3.89 -11.01
C ILE A 115 8.22 -2.85 -12.05
N HIS A 116 7.28 -3.19 -12.94
CA HIS A 116 6.81 -2.31 -14.01
C HIS A 116 6.18 -1.02 -13.48
N TYR A 117 5.41 -1.11 -12.39
CA TYR A 117 4.67 0.03 -11.84
C TYR A 117 5.54 1.00 -11.02
N GLY A 118 6.85 0.72 -10.89
CA GLY A 118 7.77 1.48 -10.04
C GLY A 118 8.14 0.78 -8.74
N GLY A 119 7.79 -0.51 -8.58
CA GLY A 119 8.12 -1.33 -7.41
C GLY A 119 9.62 -1.57 -7.20
N ALA A 120 10.52 -1.03 -8.04
CA ALA A 120 11.96 -1.12 -7.83
C ALA A 120 12.39 -0.55 -6.47
N LYS A 121 11.78 0.54 -5.99
CA LYS A 121 12.01 1.07 -4.63
C LYS A 121 11.61 0.05 -3.55
N PHE A 122 10.47 -0.62 -3.73
CA PHE A 122 10.00 -1.67 -2.82
C PHE A 122 10.92 -2.89 -2.86
N MET A 123 11.40 -3.30 -4.04
CA MET A 123 12.30 -4.45 -4.18
C MET A 123 13.69 -4.16 -3.62
N ILE A 124 14.19 -2.92 -3.69
CA ILE A 124 15.44 -2.52 -3.05
C ILE A 124 15.30 -2.54 -1.52
N MET A 125 14.21 -1.98 -0.97
CA MET A 125 13.93 -2.03 0.47
C MET A 125 13.70 -3.47 0.96
N ALA A 126 12.98 -4.28 0.17
CA ALA A 126 12.78 -5.68 0.48
C ALA A 126 14.08 -6.49 0.39
N ARG A 127 14.94 -6.26 -0.62
CA ARG A 127 16.24 -6.93 -0.72
C ARG A 127 17.19 -6.58 0.42
N ALA A 128 17.11 -5.38 0.98
CA ALA A 128 17.94 -4.98 2.12
C ALA A 128 17.45 -5.59 3.46
N ILE A 129 16.13 -5.74 3.64
CA ILE A 129 15.52 -6.10 4.94
C ILE A 129 15.20 -7.60 5.05
N TYR A 130 14.79 -8.25 3.96
CA TYR A 130 14.39 -9.66 3.97
C TYR A 130 15.50 -10.67 4.25
N PRO A 131 16.79 -10.49 3.87
CA PRO A 131 17.80 -11.48 4.24
C PRO A 131 17.98 -11.54 5.77
N LEU A 132 17.95 -10.39 6.45
CA LEU A 132 18.08 -10.34 7.91
C LEU A 132 16.85 -10.96 8.61
N PHE A 133 15.64 -10.65 8.12
CA PHE A 133 14.40 -11.21 8.67
C PHE A 133 14.30 -12.74 8.45
N MET A 134 14.77 -13.26 7.30
CA MET A 134 14.82 -14.71 7.05
C MET A 134 15.91 -15.42 7.87
N ILE A 135 17.05 -14.79 8.12
CA ILE A 135 18.10 -15.33 9.00
C ILE A 135 17.60 -15.40 10.45
N ILE A 136 16.97 -14.33 10.93
CA ILE A 136 16.36 -14.28 12.27
C ILE A 136 15.21 -15.27 12.39
N ALA A 137 14.33 -15.35 11.39
CA ALA A 137 13.22 -16.31 11.38
C ALA A 137 13.71 -17.76 11.36
N ARG A 138 14.77 -18.09 10.60
CA ARG A 138 15.39 -19.43 10.61
C ARG A 138 16.14 -19.75 11.91
N ALA A 139 16.72 -18.76 12.58
CA ALA A 139 17.40 -18.94 13.86
C ALA A 139 16.42 -19.12 15.04
N ILE A 140 15.25 -18.46 14.98
CA ILE A 140 14.26 -18.48 16.07
C ILE A 140 13.25 -19.63 15.89
N TYR A 141 12.93 -20.06 14.66
CA TYR A 141 12.00 -21.16 14.40
C TYR A 141 12.32 -22.49 15.15
N PRO A 142 13.58 -22.96 15.25
CA PRO A 142 13.89 -24.18 15.98
C PRO A 142 13.82 -24.03 17.51
N LEU A 143 13.79 -22.81 18.05
CA LEU A 143 13.59 -22.55 19.48
C LEU A 143 12.11 -22.57 19.89
N LEU A 144 11.19 -22.32 18.96
CA LEU A 144 9.74 -22.36 19.18
C LEU A 144 9.10 -23.75 19.00
N ILE A 145 9.82 -24.73 18.42
CA ILE A 145 9.30 -26.09 18.15
C ILE A 145 9.86 -27.16 19.11
N LYS A 146 10.72 -26.81 20.07
CA LYS A 146 11.18 -27.76 21.13
C LYS A 146 10.15 -28.03 22.24
N GLY A 147 8.86 -27.92 21.95
CA GLY A 147 7.79 -27.99 22.94
C GLY A 147 6.80 -29.16 22.83
N LYS A 148 6.75 -29.96 21.75
CA LYS A 148 5.85 -31.13 21.68
C LYS A 148 6.43 -32.27 20.84
N LYS A 149 7.05 -33.24 21.52
CA LYS A 149 7.14 -34.62 21.00
C LYS A 149 5.74 -35.25 21.12
N CYS A 150 5.16 -35.68 20.01
CA CYS A 150 4.16 -36.75 20.00
C CYS A 150 4.69 -37.82 19.05
N SER A 151 5.26 -38.90 19.63
CA SER A 151 5.72 -40.06 18.87
C SER A 151 4.54 -41.01 18.60
N SER A 152 4.62 -41.63 17.44
CA SER A 152 3.67 -42.53 16.79
C SER A 152 3.49 -43.89 17.48
N LYS A 153 2.22 -44.32 17.63
CA LYS A 153 1.69 -45.71 17.82
C LYS A 153 2.07 -46.40 19.16
N LEU A 154 1.22 -46.95 20.03
CA LEU A 154 -0.17 -47.47 20.13
C LEU A 154 -0.52 -47.46 21.66
N THR A 155 -1.73 -47.29 22.21
CA THR A 155 -3.12 -47.41 21.74
C THR A 155 -4.03 -46.61 22.70
N HIS A 156 -4.56 -45.46 22.24
CA HIS A 156 -5.48 -44.53 22.93
C HIS A 156 -5.03 -43.85 24.27
N CYS A 157 -5.33 -42.55 24.37
CA CYS A 157 -4.94 -41.59 25.44
C CYS A 157 -5.13 -42.07 26.90
N THR A 158 -4.21 -41.69 27.80
CA THR A 158 -4.48 -40.92 29.05
C THR A 158 -3.20 -40.66 29.86
N SER A 159 -3.25 -39.59 30.67
CA SER A 159 -2.17 -38.94 31.43
C SER A 159 -1.62 -39.77 32.61
N LYS A 160 -0.29 -39.73 32.84
CA LYS A 160 0.29 -39.88 34.19
C LYS A 160 1.70 -39.26 34.34
N LYS A 161 1.99 -38.99 35.61
CA LYS A 161 2.85 -37.98 36.27
C LYS A 161 4.37 -38.25 36.34
N VAL A 162 5.10 -37.14 36.44
CA VAL A 162 6.16 -36.75 37.41
C VAL A 162 7.41 -37.63 37.55
N SER A 163 8.56 -37.07 37.16
CA SER A 163 9.66 -36.64 38.04
C SER A 163 10.32 -35.41 37.43
#